data_AF-A0A562KWQ7-F1
#
_entry.id   AF-A0A562KWQ7-F1
#
_cell.length_a   1.000
_cell.length_b   1.000
_cell.length_c   1.000
_cell.angle_alpha   90.00
_cell.angle_beta   90.00
_cell.angle_gamma   90.00
#
_symmetry.space_group_name_H-M   'P 1'
#
loop_
_entity.id
_entity.type
_entity.pdbx_description
1 polymer ?
#
loop_
_entity_poly.entity_id
_entity_poly.type
_entity_poly.pdbx_seq_one_letter_code
_entity_poly.pdbx_strand_id
1 'polypeptide(L)' 'MQGRARPFLQMLARLRALRALDSSEDSEPRRASPFLIVVAVVLALLLAILVIDLNHAALQSLGLMGTAFSADPIFKSP' A
#
# COMPACT_ATOMS: atom_id res chain seq x y z
N MET A 1 9.50 21.55 -9.00
CA MET A 1 9.23 20.11 -8.85
C MET A 1 8.67 19.78 -7.44
N GLN A 2 7.44 20.20 -7.11
CA GLN A 2 6.89 20.10 -5.73
C GLN A 2 5.46 19.53 -5.64
N GLY A 3 4.89 19.07 -6.76
CA GLY A 3 3.47 18.67 -6.82
C GLY A 3 3.16 17.25 -6.37
N ARG A 4 4.12 16.31 -6.42
CA ARG A 4 3.83 14.87 -6.24
C ARG A 4 4.01 14.35 -4.80
N ALA A 5 4.78 15.03 -3.95
CA ALA A 5 5.01 14.60 -2.56
C ALA A 5 3.90 15.03 -1.58
N ARG A 6 3.11 16.04 -1.94
CA ARG A 6 2.03 16.58 -1.09
C ARG A 6 0.98 15.53 -0.67
N PRO A 7 0.43 14.68 -1.56
CA PRO A 7 -0.60 13.72 -1.14
C PRO A 7 -0.04 12.65 -0.18
N PHE A 8 1.19 12.20 -0.38
CA PHE A 8 1.81 11.20 0.49
C PHE A 8 2.08 11.77 1.89
N LEU A 9 2.63 12.99 1.97
CA LEU A 9 2.86 13.66 3.26
C LEU A 9 1.55 13.97 3.98
N GLN A 10 0.49 14.35 3.26
CA GLN A 10 -0.85 14.54 3.84
C GLN A 10 -1.45 13.23 4.35
N MET A 11 -1.27 12.13 3.61
CA MET A 11 -1.69 10.80 4.05
C MET A 11 -0.94 10.39 5.32
N LEU A 12 0.38 10.61 5.36
CA LEU A 12 1.21 10.31 6.52
C LEU A 12 0.85 11.16 7.73
N ALA A 13 0.54 12.45 7.52
CA ALA A 13 0.07 13.35 8.57
C ALA A 13 -1.29 12.92 9.15
N ARG A 14 -2.22 12.46 8.29
CA ARG A 14 -3.52 11.90 8.73
C ARG A 14 -3.35 10.63 9.55
N LEU A 15 -2.51 9.70 9.09
CA LEU A 15 -2.19 8.48 9.84
C LEU A 15 -1.57 8.80 11.20
N ARG A 16 -0.68 9.81 11.26
CA ARG A 16 -0.06 10.25 12.51
C ARG A 16 -1.06 10.92 13.46
N ALA A 17 -2.01 11.69 12.93
CA ALA A 17 -3.08 12.29 13.71
C ALA A 17 -4.05 11.24 14.29
N LEU A 18 -4.40 10.21 13.51
CA LEU A 18 -5.20 9.07 13.99
C LEU A 18 -4.48 8.30 15.10
N ARG A 19 -3.17 8.04 14.95
CA ARG A 19 -2.35 7.41 16.00
C ARG A 19 -2.23 8.28 17.26
N ALA A 20 -2.19 9.60 17.12
CA ALA A 20 -2.16 10.49 18.28
C ALA A 20 -3.48 10.45 19.07
N LEU A 21 -4.60 10.20 18.38
CA LEU A 21 -5.91 10.00 19.00
C LEU A 21 -5.98 8.69 19.80
N ASP A 22 -5.35 7.63 19.29
CA ASP A 22 -5.24 6.30 19.92
C ASP A 22 -4.42 6.32 21.22
N SER A 23 -3.62 7.37 21.44
CA SER A 23 -2.81 7.55 22.66
C SER A 23 -3.57 8.21 23.82
N SER A 24 -4.81 8.67 23.61
CA SER A 24 -5.59 9.40 24.62
C SER A 24 -6.59 8.54 25.37
N GLU A 25 -6.79 7.27 24.98
CA GLU A 25 -7.67 6.36 25.71
C GLU A 25 -6.84 5.56 26.71
N ASP A 26 -7.25 5.66 27.98
CA ASP A 26 -6.59 5.05 29.13
C ASP A 26 -6.10 3.63 28.87
N SER A 27 -4.89 3.37 29.37
CA SER A 27 -4.18 2.10 29.34
C SER A 27 -4.89 1.02 30.14
N GLU A 28 -6.03 0.55 29.65
CA GLU A 28 -6.38 -0.85 29.82
C GLU A 28 -5.86 -1.59 28.58
N PRO A 29 -5.34 -2.83 28.71
CA PRO A 29 -5.11 -3.69 27.56
C PRO A 29 -6.49 -4.08 27.02
N ARG A 30 -7.14 -3.12 26.35
CA ARG A 30 -8.33 -3.28 25.54
C ARG A 30 -7.91 -4.24 24.46
N ARG A 31 -8.03 -5.55 24.75
CA ARG A 31 -7.75 -6.63 23.82
C ARG A 31 -8.39 -6.20 22.52
N ALA A 32 -7.56 -5.81 21.55
CA ALA A 32 -8.05 -5.37 20.26
C ALA A 32 -8.97 -6.49 19.79
N SER A 33 -10.23 -6.16 19.50
CA SER A 33 -11.18 -7.18 19.07
C SER A 33 -10.51 -7.94 17.92
N PRO A 34 -10.44 -9.29 17.96
CA PRO A 34 -9.79 -10.05 16.91
C PRO A 34 -10.35 -9.69 15.52
N PHE A 35 -11.60 -9.24 15.46
CA PHE A 35 -12.22 -8.69 14.27
C PHE A 35 -11.53 -7.41 13.75
N LEU A 36 -11.17 -6.47 14.62
CA LEU A 36 -10.47 -5.25 14.22
C LEU A 36 -9.07 -5.55 13.66
N ILE A 37 -8.40 -6.59 14.18
CA ILE A 37 -7.12 -7.05 13.64
C ILE A 37 -7.32 -7.54 12.20
N VAL A 38 -8.33 -8.38 11.97
CA VAL A 38 -8.66 -8.87 10.61
C VAL A 38 -8.99 -7.71 9.68
N VAL A 39 -9.81 -6.75 10.12
CA VAL A 39 -10.15 -5.56 9.33
C VAL A 39 -8.90 -4.73 9.01
N ALA A 40 -8.02 -4.49 9.98
CA ALA A 40 -6.78 -3.77 9.76
C ALA A 40 -5.87 -4.47 8.75
N VAL A 41 -5.75 -5.80 8.82
CA VAL A 41 -4.98 -6.60 7.85
C VAL A 41 -5.58 -6.50 6.45
N VAL A 42 -6.90 -6.61 6.30
CA VAL A 42 -7.59 -6.48 5.01
C VAL A 42 -7.38 -5.08 4.43
N LEU A 43 -7.55 -4.03 5.24
CA LEU A 43 -7.33 -2.65 4.81
C LEU A 43 -5.87 -2.42 4.41
N ALA A 44 -4.91 -2.94 5.16
CA ALA A 44 -3.49 -2.86 4.81
C ALA A 44 -3.18 -3.56 3.48
N LEU A 45 -3.79 -4.72 3.23
CA LEU A 45 -3.64 -5.45 1.97
C LEU A 45 -4.22 -4.66 0.79
N LEU A 46 -5.42 -4.11 0.93
CA LEU A 46 -6.06 -3.28 -0.10
C LEU A 46 -5.24 -2.02 -0.40
N LEU A 47 -4.71 -1.36 0.64
CA LEU A 47 -3.81 -0.22 0.48
C LEU A 47 -2.54 -0.60 -0.24
N ALA A 48 -1.93 -1.75 0.08
CA ALA A 48 -0.74 -2.22 -0.61
C ALA A 48 -1.01 -2.44 -2.11
N ILE A 49 -2.13 -3.07 -2.46
CA ILE A 49 -2.55 -3.27 -3.86
C ILE A 49 -2.71 -1.92 -4.57
N LEU A 50 -3.41 -0.96 -3.95
CA LEU A 50 -3.60 0.38 -4.51
C LEU A 50 -2.27 1.13 -4.71
N VAL A 51 -1.35 1.02 -3.75
CA VAL A 51 -0.02 1.66 -3.86
C VAL A 51 0.79 1.03 -4.99
N ILE A 52 0.73 -0.29 -5.15
CA ILE A 52 1.40 -0.99 -6.26
C ILE A 52 0.82 -0.56 -7.60
N ASP A 53 -0.51 -0.48 -7.72
CA ASP A 53 -1.20 -0.05 -8.94
C ASP A 53 -0.85 1.40 -9.33
N LEU A 54 -0.87 2.32 -8.35
CA LEU A 54 -0.48 3.73 -8.58
C LEU A 54 0.99 3.88 -8.99
N ASN A 55 1.86 3.00 -8.49
CA ASN A 55 3.30 3.03 -8.78
C ASN A 55 3.70 2.00 -9.85
N HIS A 56 2.75 1.43 -10.58
CA HIS A 56 2.97 0.32 -11.51
C HIS A 56 4.09 0.64 -12.51
N ALA A 57 4.04 1.79 -13.17
CA ALA A 57 5.06 2.21 -14.12
C ALA A 57 6.47 2.37 -13.48
N ALA A 58 6.53 2.86 -12.24
CA ALA A 58 7.80 3.00 -11.52
C ALA A 58 8.35 1.63 -11.10
N LEU A 59 7.50 0.74 -10.60
CA LEU A 59 7.87 -0.64 -10.24
C LEU A 59 8.29 -1.46 -11.47
N GLN A 60 7.65 -1.26 -12.62
CA GLN A 60 8.08 -1.81 -13.90
C GLN A 60 9.45 -1.31 -14.31
N SER A 61 9.72 -0.01 -14.19
CA SER A 61 11.04 0.55 -14.52
C SER A 61 12.17 0.03 -13.63
N LEU A 62 11.84 -0.41 -12.41
CA LEU A 62 12.76 -1.03 -11.46
C LEU A 62 12.92 -2.54 -11.68
N GLY A 63 12.21 -3.14 -12.65
CA GLY A 63 12.19 -4.59 -12.88
C GLY A 63 11.50 -5.39 -11.77
N LEU A 64 10.80 -4.71 -10.85
CA LEU A 64 10.08 -5.31 -9.71
C LEU A 64 8.67 -5.75 -10.08
N MET A 65 8.16 -5.28 -11.22
CA MET A 65 7.01 -5.88 -11.88
C MET A 65 7.51 -6.74 -13.01
N GLY A 66 7.16 -8.03 -12.97
CA GLY A 66 7.34 -8.91 -14.11
C GLY A 66 6.69 -8.25 -15.32
N THR A 67 7.46 -8.01 -16.37
CA THR A 67 6.89 -7.73 -17.69
C THR A 67 5.92 -8.87 -17.93
N ALA A 68 4.61 -8.60 -17.92
CA ALA A 68 3.60 -9.56 -18.32
C ALA A 68 4.16 -10.23 -19.56
N PHE A 69 4.45 -11.53 -19.44
CA PHE A 69 5.11 -12.37 -20.43
C PHE A 69 5.12 -11.69 -21.79
N SER A 70 6.22 -11.02 -22.13
CA SER A 70 6.56 -10.93 -23.55
C SER A 70 6.95 -12.36 -23.88
N ALA A 71 5.94 -13.20 -24.11
CA ALA A 71 6.10 -14.49 -24.73
C ALA A 71 6.69 -14.13 -26.08
N ASP A 72 8.01 -14.14 -26.13
CA ASP A 72 8.78 -13.85 -27.31
C ASP A 72 8.20 -14.73 -28.42
N PRO A 73 7.63 -14.17 -29.51
CA PRO A 73 7.04 -14.96 -30.58
C PRO A 73 8.11 -15.70 -31.42
N ILE A 74 9.27 -16.01 -30.82
CA ILE A 74 10.35 -16.79 -31.41
C ILE A 74 9.91 -18.23 -31.75
N PHE A 75 8.83 -18.74 -31.14
CA PHE A 75 8.34 -20.12 -31.34
C PHE A 75 7.04 -20.24 -32.15
N LYS A 76 6.84 -19.42 -33.18
CA LYS A 76 5.85 -19.72 -34.24
C LYS A 76 6.46 -19.63 -35.63
N SER A 77 7.37 -20.56 -35.93
CA SER A 77 7.71 -20.96 -37.30
C SER A 77 7.55 -22.47 -37.44
N PRO A 78 6.96 -22.99 -38.54
CA PRO A 78 7.54 -24.13 -39.23
C PRO A 78 8.77 -23.70 -40.06
#